data_AF-A0A2V7ABU9-F1
#
_entry.id   AF-A0A2V7ABU9-F1
#
_cell.length_a   1.000
_cell.length_b   1.000
_cell.length_c   1.000
_cell.angle_alpha   90.00
_cell.angle_beta   90.00
_cell.angle_gamma   90.00
#
_symmetry.space_group_name_H-M   'P 1'
#
loop_
_entity.id
_entity.type
_entity.pdbx_description
1 polymer ?
#
loop_
_entity_poly.entity_id
_entity_poly.type
_entity_poly.pdbx_seq_one_letter_code
_entity_poly.pdbx_strand_id
1 'polypeptide(L)' 'MIGQSRPPIAAPHLRTDPWWALPITVVIVLGSFLIYSTWAAFQNAHYFAAPYLSPFYSPCL' A
#
# COMPACT_ATOMS: atom_id res chain seq x y z
N MET A 1 -15.41 -10.10 48.61
CA MET A 1 -14.53 -9.95 47.43
C MET A 1 -15.16 -10.76 46.29
N ILE A 2 -15.97 -10.15 45.44
CA ILE A 2 -16.63 -10.85 44.32
C ILE A 2 -15.68 -10.86 43.13
N GLY A 3 -14.94 -11.96 42.95
CA GLY A 3 -14.31 -12.26 41.67
C GLY A 3 -15.39 -12.74 40.72
N GLN A 4 -15.88 -11.88 39.83
CA GLN A 4 -16.84 -12.30 38.81
C GLN A 4 -16.17 -13.29 37.85
N SER A 5 -16.78 -14.46 37.67
CA SER A 5 -16.34 -15.44 36.68
C SER A 5 -16.58 -14.90 35.26
N ARG A 6 -15.60 -15.07 34.38
CA ARG A 6 -15.71 -14.66 32.97
C ARG A 6 -16.86 -15.43 32.30
N PRO A 7 -17.79 -14.76 31.58
CA PRO A 7 -18.84 -15.45 30.84
C PRO A 7 -18.26 -16.44 29.82
N PRO A 8 -18.86 -17.63 29.64
CA PRO A 8 -18.43 -18.59 28.64
C PRO A 8 -18.65 -18.01 27.23
N ILE A 9 -17.62 -18.09 26.38
CA ILE A 9 -17.69 -17.68 24.98
C ILE A 9 -18.11 -18.89 24.17
N ALA A 10 -19.36 -18.88 23.69
CA ALA A 10 -19.91 -19.98 22.88
C ALA A 10 -19.44 -19.95 21.41
N ALA A 11 -19.00 -18.79 20.91
CA ALA A 11 -18.58 -18.61 19.53
C ALA A 11 -17.08 -18.92 19.36
N PRO A 12 -16.67 -19.66 18.30
CA PRO A 12 -15.26 -19.99 18.06
C PRO A 12 -14.41 -18.75 17.70
N HIS A 13 -14.99 -17.74 17.04
CA HIS A 13 -14.32 -16.47 16.72
C HIS A 13 -15.26 -15.30 17.01
N LEU A 14 -14.78 -14.34 17.80
CA LEU A 14 -15.54 -13.12 18.17
C LEU A 14 -15.37 -11.99 17.16
N ARG A 15 -14.32 -12.07 16.34
CA ARG A 15 -13.93 -11.03 15.41
C ARG A 15 -14.51 -11.35 14.04
N THR A 16 -15.39 -10.49 13.54
CA THR A 16 -16.07 -10.65 12.24
C THR A 16 -15.59 -9.64 11.19
N ASP A 17 -14.75 -8.68 11.57
CA ASP A 17 -14.20 -7.68 10.67
C ASP A 17 -13.09 -8.26 9.77
N PRO A 18 -13.00 -7.78 8.51
CA PRO A 18 -11.89 -8.08 7.61
C PRO A 18 -10.66 -7.27 8.00
N TRP A 19 -9.97 -7.71 9.04
CA TRP A 19 -8.73 -7.10 9.55
C TRP A 19 -7.61 -6.94 8.52
N TRP A 20 -7.68 -7.76 7.47
CA TRP A 20 -6.75 -7.88 6.37
C TRP A 20 -7.03 -6.89 5.23
N ALA A 21 -8.17 -6.19 5.27
CA ALA A 21 -8.50 -5.18 4.27
C ALA A 21 -7.47 -4.04 4.21
N LEU A 22 -7.16 -3.45 5.38
CA LEU A 22 -6.17 -2.37 5.48
C LEU A 22 -4.78 -2.77 4.93
N PRO A 23 -4.14 -3.87 5.36
CA PRO A 23 -2.81 -4.23 4.84
C PRO A 23 -2.86 -4.56 3.34
N ILE A 24 -3.93 -5.18 2.83
CA ILE A 24 -4.09 -5.43 1.39
C ILE A 24 -4.16 -4.11 0.62
N THR A 25 -4.93 -3.13 1.09
CA THR A 25 -5.00 -1.81 0.46
C THR A 25 -3.63 -1.17 0.36
N VAL A 26 -2.83 -1.20 1.43
CA VAL A 26 -1.47 -0.65 1.44
C VAL A 26 -0.59 -1.36 0.41
N VAL A 27 -0.61 -2.69 0.37
CA VAL A 27 0.17 -3.47 -0.61
C VAL A 27 -0.25 -3.17 -2.04
N ILE A 28 -1.53 -3.01 -2.33
CA ILE A 28 -2.03 -2.67 -3.67
C ILE A 28 -1.56 -1.27 -4.09
N VAL A 29 -1.65 -0.28 -3.20
CA VAL A 29 -1.24 1.09 -3.50
C VAL A 29 0.27 1.15 -3.73
N LEU A 30 1.07 0.57 -2.82
CA LEU A 30 2.52 0.57 -2.97
C LEU A 30 2.97 -0.28 -4.17
N GLY A 31 2.35 -1.44 -4.39
CA GLY A 31 2.64 -2.32 -5.51
C GLY A 31 2.34 -1.68 -6.86
N SER A 32 1.19 -0.99 -6.98
CA SER A 32 0.85 -0.25 -8.21
C SER A 32 1.82 0.89 -8.48
N PHE A 33 2.25 1.61 -7.44
CA PHE A 33 3.32 2.61 -7.54
C PHE A 33 4.62 1.99 -8.06
N LEU A 34 5.07 0.86 -7.49
CA LEU A 34 6.29 0.18 -7.93
C LEU A 34 6.24 -0.26 -9.39
N ILE A 35 5.11 -0.84 -9.81
CA ILE A 35 4.93 -1.28 -11.21
C ILE A 35 5.01 -0.06 -12.14
N TYR A 36 4.28 1.00 -11.80
CA TYR A 36 4.27 2.23 -12.58
C TYR A 36 5.64 2.92 -12.63
N SER A 37 6.32 3.07 -11.48
CA SER A 37 7.63 3.71 -11.42
C SER A 37 8.67 2.92 -12.19
N THR A 38 8.61 1.59 -12.14
CA THR A 38 9.48 0.71 -12.91
C THR A 38 9.25 0.92 -14.41
N TRP A 39 7.99 0.88 -14.85
CA TRP A 39 7.66 1.14 -16.26
C TRP A 39 8.10 2.55 -16.71
N ALA A 40 7.80 3.59 -15.91
CA ALA A 40 8.16 4.97 -16.23
C ALA A 40 9.67 5.20 -16.29
N ALA A 41 10.45 4.52 -15.43
CA ALA A 41 11.91 4.58 -15.45
C ALA A 41 12.52 3.90 -16.70
N PHE A 42 11.90 2.83 -17.19
CA PHE A 42 12.36 2.12 -18.39
C PHE A 42 11.78 2.65 -19.71
N GLN A 43 10.71 3.44 -19.68
CA GLN A 43 10.05 3.94 -20.89
C GLN A 43 11.01 4.72 -21.80
N ASN A 44 11.97 5.46 -21.23
CA ASN A 44 12.99 6.24 -21.95
C ASN A 44 12.42 7.14 -23.07
N ALA A 45 11.19 7.60 -22.88
CA ALA A 45 10.47 8.49 -23.78
C ALA A 45 9.61 9.47 -22.97
N HIS A 46 9.26 10.60 -23.57
CA HIS A 46 8.39 11.63 -22.97
C HIS A 46 8.83 12.15 -21.59
N TYR A 47 10.12 12.06 -21.27
CA TYR A 47 10.69 12.42 -19.96
C TYR A 47 11.06 13.91 -19.83
N PHE A 48 10.97 14.68 -20.92
CA PHE A 48 11.35 16.09 -20.98
C PHE A 48 10.26 16.92 -21.66
N ALA A 49 9.89 18.01 -21.02
CA ALA A 49 9.04 19.05 -21.57
C ALA A 49 9.48 20.38 -20.98
N ALA A 50 10.24 21.19 -21.74
CA ALA A 50 10.88 22.40 -21.22
C ALA A 50 9.93 23.27 -20.38
N PRO A 51 10.26 23.63 -19.12
CA PRO A 51 11.52 23.38 -18.37
C PRO A 51 11.50 22.12 -17.47
N TYR A 52 10.49 21.27 -17.56
CA TYR A 52 10.28 20.12 -16.70
C TYR A 52 11.03 18.87 -17.18
N LEU A 53 11.64 18.18 -16.22
CA LEU A 53 12.25 16.87 -16.38
C LEU A 53 11.56 15.88 -15.43
N SER A 54 11.32 14.66 -15.91
CA SER A 54 10.83 13.57 -15.06
C SER A 54 11.81 13.28 -13.91
N PRO A 55 11.33 13.00 -12.69
CA PRO A 55 12.18 12.74 -11.52
C PRO A 55 13.00 11.45 -11.63
N PHE A 56 12.67 10.55 -12.57
CA PHE A 56 13.42 9.31 -12.79
C PHE A 56 14.67 9.49 -13.67
N TYR A 57 14.83 10.65 -14.30
CA TYR A 57 15.97 10.96 -15.17
C TYR A 57 16.80 12.08 -14.56
N SER A 58 18.12 12.03 -14.76
CA SER A 58 19.01 13.13 -14.37
C SER A 58 19.04 14.20 -15.47
N PRO A 59 19.10 15.49 -15.13
CA PRO A 59 19.28 16.55 -16.12
C PRO A 59 20.65 16.41 -16.78
N CYS A 60 20.67 16.33 -18.11
CA CYS A 60 21.88 16.54 -18.91
C CYS A 60 22.03 18.04 -19.19
N LEU A 61 22.50 18.78 -18.18
CA LEU A 61 23.12 20.09 -18.31
C LEU A 61 24.60 19.98 -17.96
#